data_AF-A0A166D875-F1
#
_entry.id   AF-A0A166D875-F1
#
_cell.length_a   1.000
_cell.length_b   1.000
_cell.length_c   1.000
_cell.angle_alpha   90.00
_cell.angle_beta   90.00
_cell.angle_gamma   90.00
#
_symmetry.space_group_name_H-M   'P 1'
#
loop_
_entity.id
_entity.type
_entity.pdbx_description
1 polymer ?
#
loop_
_entity_poly.entity_id
_entity_poly.type
_entity_poly.pdbx_seq_one_letter_code
_entity_poly.pdbx_strand_id
1 'polypeptide(L)'
;YEGREILFNKVSPLHTDTQDPPYSWAVLAAFGTTTSVEMRLPQLNLRVAFNPGDLLAIRGRVLKHSTTHWDAGQRIVIPHFTH
;
A
#
# COMPACT_ATOMS: atom_id res chain seq x y z
N TYR A 1 14.14 12.39 2.59
CA TYR A 1 13.67 13.13 1.41
C TYR A 1 12.29 12.62 1.01
N GLU A 2 11.58 13.37 0.18
CA GLU A 2 10.27 12.97 -0.34
C GLU A 2 10.42 12.14 -1.62
N GLY A 3 9.76 10.98 -1.65
CA GLY A 3 9.83 10.01 -2.74
C GLY A 3 8.46 9.67 -3.33
N ARG A 4 8.49 9.20 -4.59
CA ARG A 4 7.33 8.60 -5.27
C ARG A 4 7.82 7.42 -6.11
N GLU A 5 7.08 6.33 -6.05
CA GLU A 5 7.27 5.19 -6.96
C GLU A 5 6.00 4.94 -7.76
N ILE A 6 6.11 4.14 -8.82
CA ILE A 6 4.94 3.63 -9.54
C ILE A 6 5.06 2.12 -9.60
N LEU A 7 4.12 1.44 -8.95
CA LEU A 7 4.10 -0.01 -8.81
C LEU A 7 3.07 -0.59 -9.79
N PHE A 8 3.53 -1.34 -10.78
CA PHE A 8 2.68 -2.06 -11.73
C PHE A 8 2.56 -3.52 -11.33
N ASN A 9 1.32 -4.01 -11.16
CA ASN A 9 1.01 -5.42 -10.90
C ASN A 9 1.85 -6.07 -9.79
N LYS A 10 2.19 -5.28 -8.76
CA LYS A 10 2.96 -5.75 -7.62
C LYS A 10 2.04 -6.19 -6.49
N VAL A 11 2.26 -7.40 -6.01
CA VAL A 11 1.78 -7.85 -4.69
C VAL A 11 2.85 -7.50 -3.67
N SER A 12 2.46 -6.81 -2.61
CA SER A 12 3.36 -6.50 -1.50
C SER A 12 3.29 -7.61 -0.45
N PRO A 13 4.37 -8.40 -0.23
CA PRO A 13 4.40 -9.36 0.86
C PRO A 13 4.34 -8.64 2.22
N LEU A 14 4.19 -9.39 3.31
CA LEU A 14 4.13 -8.80 4.65
C LEU A 14 5.48 -8.16 5.04
N HIS A 15 5.48 -6.85 5.25
CA HIS A 15 6.69 -6.08 5.58
C HIS A 15 6.37 -4.80 6.36
N THR A 16 7.41 -4.06 6.70
CA THR A 16 7.38 -2.65 7.15
C THR A 16 8.34 -1.85 6.28
N ASP A 17 8.08 -0.57 6.10
CA ASP A 17 8.96 0.34 5.34
C ASP A 17 10.12 0.77 6.23
N THR A 18 11.20 -0.02 6.27
CA THR A 18 12.28 0.17 7.27
C THR A 18 13.09 1.45 7.09
N GLN A 19 13.06 2.05 5.90
CA GLN A 19 13.75 3.30 5.57
C GLN A 19 12.98 4.53 6.04
N ASP A 20 11.67 4.42 6.26
CA ASP A 20 10.84 5.55 6.65
C ASP A 20 11.10 5.98 8.11
N PRO A 21 11.07 7.28 8.43
CA PRO A 21 11.03 7.74 9.81
C PRO A 21 9.81 7.18 10.58
N PRO A 22 9.91 6.85 11.88
CA PRO A 22 8.80 6.22 12.63
C PRO A 22 7.47 6.97 12.65
N TYR A 23 7.50 8.28 12.43
CA TYR A 23 6.30 9.14 12.45
C TYR A 23 5.93 9.70 11.08
N SER A 24 6.65 9.33 10.01
CA SER A 24 6.25 9.71 8.66
C SER A 24 5.01 8.95 8.22
N TRP A 25 4.31 9.54 7.27
CA TRP A 25 3.18 8.91 6.59
C TRP A 25 3.59 8.54 5.18
N ALA A 26 3.18 7.35 4.75
CA ALA A 26 3.11 6.99 3.34
C ALA A 26 1.66 7.11 2.88
N VAL A 27 1.44 7.76 1.73
CA VAL A 27 0.14 7.88 1.09
C VAL A 27 0.15 7.05 -0.19
N LEU A 28 -0.71 6.05 -0.25
CA LEU A 28 -0.83 5.12 -1.37
C LEU A 28 -2.06 5.49 -2.18
N ALA A 29 -1.87 5.82 -3.46
CA ALA A 29 -2.95 6.04 -4.40
C ALA A 29 -3.12 4.85 -5.34
N ALA A 30 -4.31 4.26 -5.36
CA ALA A 30 -4.63 3.11 -6.21
C ALA A 30 -5.29 3.54 -7.52
N PHE A 31 -4.83 2.95 -8.62
CA PHE A 31 -5.32 3.17 -9.97
C PHE A 31 -5.40 1.85 -10.76
N GLY A 32 -5.91 1.94 -11.98
CA GLY A 32 -6.02 0.84 -12.92
C GLY A 32 -7.43 0.27 -12.99
N THR A 33 -7.52 -0.98 -13.39
CA THR A 33 -8.78 -1.70 -13.65
C THR A 33 -8.87 -3.01 -12.86
N THR A 34 -8.02 -3.16 -11.85
CA THR A 34 -7.94 -4.36 -11.02
C THR A 34 -9.22 -4.61 -10.24
N THR A 35 -9.56 -5.88 -10.06
CA THR A 35 -10.55 -6.30 -9.06
C THR A 35 -10.09 -5.93 -7.65
N SER A 36 -11.02 -5.87 -6.68
CA SER A 36 -10.72 -5.46 -5.30
C SER A 36 -9.52 -6.20 -4.70
N VAL A 37 -8.61 -5.44 -4.08
CA VAL A 37 -7.45 -5.94 -3.33
C VAL A 37 -7.64 -5.59 -1.85
N GLU A 38 -7.26 -6.50 -0.95
CA GLU A 38 -7.23 -6.19 0.47
C GLU A 38 -5.83 -5.68 0.87
N MET A 39 -5.77 -4.52 1.52
CA MET A 39 -4.65 -4.15 2.39
C MET A 39 -4.86 -4.80 3.76
N ARG A 40 -3.92 -5.65 4.19
CA ARG A 40 -3.98 -6.35 5.47
C ARG A 40 -3.03 -5.70 6.47
N LEU A 41 -3.54 -5.43 7.67
CA LEU A 41 -2.84 -4.80 8.78
C LEU A 41 -2.96 -5.70 10.02
N PRO A 42 -2.15 -6.77 10.14
CA PRO A 42 -2.36 -7.82 11.13
C PRO A 42 -2.29 -7.33 12.58
N GLN A 43 -1.44 -6.35 12.88
CA GLN A 43 -1.31 -5.75 14.22
C GLN A 43 -2.60 -5.08 14.71
N LEU A 44 -3.47 -4.68 13.78
CA LEU A 44 -4.75 -4.05 14.07
C LEU A 44 -5.93 -5.01 13.88
N ASN A 45 -5.68 -6.27 13.50
CA ASN A 45 -6.69 -7.21 13.03
C ASN A 45 -7.62 -6.59 11.96
N LEU A 46 -7.05 -5.76 11.07
CA LEU A 46 -7.80 -4.96 10.11
C LEU A 46 -7.51 -5.41 8.68
N ARG A 47 -8.57 -5.45 7.87
CA ARG A 47 -8.50 -5.62 6.42
C ARG A 47 -9.28 -4.47 5.77
N VAL A 48 -8.64 -3.78 4.84
CA VAL A 48 -9.19 -2.62 4.15
C VAL A 48 -9.27 -2.96 2.67
N ALA A 49 -10.45 -2.81 2.07
CA ALA A 49 -10.57 -2.86 0.61
C ALA A 49 -9.81 -1.67 0.02
N PHE A 50 -8.97 -1.92 -0.97
CA PHE A 50 -8.11 -0.91 -1.59
C PHE A 50 -8.24 -1.01 -3.11
N ASN A 51 -9.25 -0.31 -3.62
CA ASN A 51 -9.72 -0.35 -5.00
C ASN A 51 -9.13 0.80 -5.84
N PRO A 52 -9.18 0.71 -7.17
CA PRO A 52 -8.88 1.87 -8.02
C PRO A 52 -9.71 3.10 -7.63
N GLY A 53 -9.03 4.24 -7.42
CA GLY A 53 -9.62 5.49 -6.94
C GLY A 53 -9.42 5.74 -5.44
N ASP A 54 -9.07 4.71 -4.65
CA ASP A 54 -8.87 4.86 -3.22
C ASP A 54 -7.51 5.50 -2.87
N LEU A 55 -7.50 6.22 -1.74
CA LEU A 55 -6.31 6.70 -1.08
C LEU A 55 -6.19 6.07 0.31
N LEU A 56 -5.00 5.55 0.63
CA LEU A 56 -4.69 5.00 1.94
C LEU A 56 -3.47 5.72 2.53
N ALA A 57 -3.65 6.39 3.67
CA ALA A 57 -2.53 6.91 4.46
C ALA A 57 -2.16 5.93 5.57
N ILE A 58 -0.89 5.54 5.67
CA ILE A 58 -0.38 4.57 6.63
C ILE A 58 0.96 5.01 7.21
N ARG A 59 1.23 4.66 8.46
CA ARG A 59 2.59 4.66 9.02
C ARG A 59 3.27 3.32 8.73
N GLY A 60 3.76 3.16 7.51
CA GLY A 60 4.33 1.89 7.02
C GLY A 60 5.56 1.39 7.80
N ARG A 61 6.30 2.32 8.43
CA ARG A 61 7.39 1.99 9.37
C ARG A 61 6.92 1.27 10.64
N VAL A 62 5.71 1.56 11.10
CA VAL A 62 5.15 1.10 12.39
C VAL A 62 4.21 -0.08 12.20
N LEU A 63 3.39 -0.05 11.15
CA LEU A 63 2.37 -1.05 10.87
C LEU A 63 2.85 -2.01 9.79
N LYS A 64 3.00 -3.29 10.17
CA LYS A 64 3.18 -4.39 9.23
C LYS A 64 2.00 -4.47 8.29
N HIS A 65 2.28 -4.50 7.00
CA HIS A 65 1.25 -4.49 5.98
C HIS A 65 1.61 -5.38 4.78
N SER A 66 0.58 -5.85 4.08
CA SER A 66 0.68 -6.67 2.88
C SER A 66 -0.56 -6.46 2.03
N THR A 67 -0.48 -6.77 0.74
CA THR A 67 -1.65 -6.81 -0.14
C THR A 67 -1.96 -8.24 -0.55
N THR A 68 -3.24 -8.54 -0.80
CA THR A 68 -3.61 -9.82 -1.41
C THR A 68 -3.27 -9.87 -2.90
N HIS A 69 -3.30 -11.08 -3.45
CA HIS A 69 -3.49 -11.26 -4.89
C HIS A 69 -4.87 -10.76 -5.32
N TRP A 70 -5.02 -10.54 -6.62
CA TRP A 70 -6.26 -10.21 -7.30
C TRP A 70 -6.44 -11.12 -8.51
N ASP A 71 -7.68 -11.28 -8.95
CA ASP A 71 -8.02 -12.26 -9.99
C ASP A 71 -7.87 -11.69 -11.40
N ALA A 72 -8.20 -10.40 -11.59
CA ALA A 72 -8.21 -9.80 -12.93
C ALA A 72 -7.86 -8.29 -12.92
N GLY A 73 -7.52 -7.79 -14.11
CA GLY A 73 -7.22 -6.38 -14.36
C GLY A 73 -5.79 -5.95 -14.01
N GLN A 74 -5.46 -4.70 -14.34
CA GLN A 74 -4.15 -4.11 -14.05
C GLN A 74 -4.21 -3.30 -12.75
N ARG A 75 -3.26 -3.56 -11.85
CA ARG A 75 -3.09 -2.82 -10.60
C ARG A 75 -1.96 -1.82 -10.75
N ILE A 76 -2.24 -0.55 -10.51
CA ILE A 76 -1.23 0.52 -10.45
C ILE A 76 -1.34 1.17 -9.08
N VAL A 77 -0.22 1.32 -8.37
CA VAL A 77 -0.18 2.08 -7.12
C VAL A 77 0.96 3.07 -7.14
N ILE A 78 0.65 4.30 -6.72
CA ILE A 78 1.63 5.36 -6.55
C ILE A 78 1.77 5.63 -5.04
N PRO A 79 2.75 5.04 -4.36
CA PRO A 79 3.12 5.47 -3.02
C PRO A 79 3.86 6.81 -3.08
N HIS A 80 3.49 7.72 -2.19
CA HIS A 80 4.26 8.90 -1.82
C HIS A 80 4.71 8.74 -0.38
N PHE A 81 6.02 8.81 -0.14
CA PHE A 81 6.63 8.46 1.15
C PHE A 81 7.82 9.37 1.48
N THR A 82 8.23 9.35 2.75
CA THR A 82 9.42 10.04 3.25
C THR A 82 10.44 9.01 3.71
N HIS A 83 11.68 9.09 3.20
CA HIS A 83 12.85 8.35 3.71
C HIS A 83 13.80 9.27 4.49
#